data_AF-A0A0Q4QMT7-F1
#
_entry.id   AF-A0A0Q4QMT7-F1
#
_cell.length_a   1.000
_cell.length_b   1.000
_cell.length_c   1.000
_cell.angle_alpha   90.00
_cell.angle_beta   90.00
_cell.angle_gamma   90.00
#
_symmetry.space_group_name_H-M   'P 1'
#
loop_
_entity.id
_entity.type
_entity.pdbx_description
1 polymer ?
#
loop_
_entity_poly.entity_id
_entity_poly.type
_entity_poly.pdbx_seq_one_letter_code
_entity_poly.pdbx_strand_id
1 'polypeptide(L)'
;MKSSQKLEIGKVYTRDQLRALFGITDATLNNGIFPHKGYQSVWLFVTEDKTADRTQYHDHLDGDTLTMQGQTMGRTDHYILHHQAHGNELILFHRMRKYQYPGAGFVYQGPFEYVSHSGGGPTTFQLVRATAAKSTTTRQLALDAVAGLDGRATASEVRDFILKHKPDYNPSNAGTDLDLLSVNSPSRTSHSYNKTPRTTDSDHDCDRLFKVGKGSSATYELYDQAVHGTWEIYLAPVEVSRTQLSVRLKSDPIADAIDAAQTEAEDSGAFDSTDQQDERDRVMATIVRRRGQRKFRNALLDAYNKTCAITECQVEAILEAAHIFGYKGDQTNVCSNGLLLRADIHTLFDLKLIAVNPDTMTVETSPALKGTEYEALTGRRLIDTKLPHQRPSSIELGRHRAMCAW
;
A
#
# COMPACT_ATOMS: atom_id res chain seq x y z
N MET A 1 32.41 -2.90 19.30
CA MET A 1 32.72 -1.47 19.59
C MET A 1 32.75 -0.72 18.27
N LYS A 2 32.16 0.48 18.22
CA LYS A 2 32.02 1.28 16.99
C LYS A 2 33.11 2.34 16.91
N SER A 3 33.73 2.52 15.74
CA SER A 3 34.78 3.53 15.52
C SER A 3 34.25 4.95 15.71
N SER A 4 32.97 5.20 15.38
CA SER A 4 32.31 6.50 15.54
C SER A 4 32.37 7.06 16.97
N GLN A 5 32.45 6.20 17.98
CA GLN A 5 32.53 6.60 19.40
C GLN A 5 33.85 7.28 19.77
N LYS A 6 34.89 7.16 18.93
CA LYS A 6 36.20 7.78 19.13
C LYS A 6 36.48 8.96 18.18
N LEU A 7 35.49 9.34 17.38
CA LEU A 7 35.62 10.34 16.32
C LEU A 7 34.62 11.47 16.52
N GLU A 8 35.00 12.67 16.12
CA GLU A 8 34.22 13.90 16.31
C GLU A 8 33.76 14.44 14.95
N ILE A 9 32.45 14.56 14.73
CA ILE A 9 31.86 15.01 13.46
C ILE A 9 32.36 16.42 13.13
N GLY A 10 32.74 16.65 11.87
CA GLY A 10 33.29 17.92 11.39
C GLY A 10 34.80 18.08 11.63
N LYS A 11 35.43 17.22 12.44
CA LYS A 11 36.87 17.25 12.67
C LYS A 11 37.63 16.63 11.50
N VAL A 12 38.79 17.23 11.20
CA VAL A 12 39.71 16.73 10.18
C VAL A 12 40.64 15.68 10.78
N TYR A 13 40.76 14.55 10.08
CA TYR A 13 41.67 13.46 10.43
C TYR A 13 42.56 13.10 9.24
N THR A 14 43.87 12.97 9.45
CA THR A 14 44.79 12.35 8.48
C THR A 14 44.80 10.84 8.66
N ARG A 15 45.20 10.09 7.63
CA ARG A 15 45.34 8.64 7.75
C ARG A 15 46.34 8.24 8.84
N ASP A 16 47.44 8.99 9.01
CA ASP A 16 48.43 8.72 10.06
C ASP A 16 47.85 8.96 11.46
N GLN A 17 47.02 9.99 11.63
CA GLN A 17 46.30 10.22 12.88
C GLN A 17 45.32 9.08 13.17
N LEU A 18 44.59 8.60 12.16
CA LEU A 18 43.70 7.44 12.32
C LEU A 18 44.48 6.15 12.64
N ARG A 19 45.65 5.94 12.04
CA ARG A 19 46.56 4.83 12.39
C ARG A 19 46.95 4.87 13.85
N ALA A 20 47.41 6.03 14.32
CA ALA A 20 47.81 6.20 15.71
C ALA A 20 46.63 6.03 16.68
N LEU A 21 45.46 6.62 16.37
CA LEU A 21 44.28 6.62 17.23
C LEU A 21 43.66 5.22 17.40
N PHE A 22 43.70 4.39 16.36
CA PHE A 22 43.09 3.06 16.34
C PHE A 22 44.10 1.90 16.34
N GLY A 23 45.41 2.18 16.35
CA GLY A 23 46.46 1.17 16.32
C GLY A 23 46.52 0.36 15.02
N ILE A 24 46.26 1.00 13.87
CA ILE A 24 46.12 0.32 12.58
C ILE A 24 47.47 0.21 11.86
N THR A 25 47.95 -1.02 11.68
CA THR A 25 49.12 -1.35 10.83
C THR A 25 48.74 -1.74 9.40
N ASP A 26 47.46 -2.02 9.14
CA ASP A 26 46.96 -2.46 7.84
C ASP A 26 47.16 -1.39 6.74
N ALA A 27 47.82 -1.78 5.64
CA ALA A 27 48.07 -0.89 4.50
C ALA A 27 46.79 -0.55 3.71
N THR A 28 45.76 -1.39 3.78
CA THR A 28 44.48 -1.23 3.06
C THR A 28 43.66 -0.03 3.53
N LEU A 29 44.02 0.59 4.67
CA LEU A 29 43.49 1.90 5.09
C LEU A 29 43.65 2.99 4.01
N ASN A 30 44.62 2.83 3.11
CA ASN A 30 44.84 3.75 2.00
C ASN A 30 43.82 3.61 0.85
N ASN A 31 42.95 2.59 0.91
CA ASN A 31 41.87 2.37 -0.06
C ASN A 31 40.67 3.28 0.24
N GLY A 32 39.71 3.30 -0.70
CA GLY A 32 38.44 4.04 -0.56
C GLY A 32 37.47 3.39 0.42
N ILE A 33 37.49 2.05 0.54
CA ILE A 33 36.65 1.29 1.47
C ILE A 33 37.59 0.47 2.36
N PHE A 34 37.47 0.65 3.67
CA PHE A 34 38.31 -0.03 4.67
C PHE A 34 37.43 -0.70 5.73
N PRO A 35 37.27 -2.04 5.71
CA PRO A 35 36.60 -2.78 6.78
C PRO A 35 37.52 -2.89 8.00
N HIS A 36 37.18 -2.23 9.10
CA HIS A 36 38.04 -2.18 10.27
C HIS A 36 37.86 -3.44 11.14
N LYS A 37 38.64 -4.51 10.93
CA LYS A 37 38.44 -5.81 11.64
C LYS A 37 38.38 -5.75 13.18
N GLY A 38 39.03 -4.78 13.82
CA GLY A 38 38.95 -4.56 15.28
C GLY A 38 37.72 -3.79 15.80
N TYR A 39 36.88 -3.26 14.90
CA TYR A 39 35.71 -2.45 15.21
C TYR A 39 34.53 -2.89 14.34
N GLN A 40 33.31 -2.67 14.81
CA GLN A 40 32.10 -2.95 14.03
C GLN A 40 31.82 -1.79 13.07
N SER A 41 32.77 -1.48 12.19
CA SER A 41 32.74 -0.29 11.34
C SER A 41 33.42 -0.54 9.99
N VAL A 42 32.82 -0.03 8.92
CA VAL A 42 33.40 0.09 7.58
C VAL A 42 33.61 1.56 7.29
N TRP A 43 34.84 1.92 6.93
CA TRP A 43 35.23 3.32 6.71
C TRP A 43 35.24 3.62 5.22
N LEU A 44 34.59 4.71 4.85
CA LEU A 44 34.46 5.21 3.49
C LEU A 44 35.29 6.48 3.35
N PHE A 45 36.30 6.46 2.48
CA PHE A 45 37.15 7.61 2.16
C PHE A 45 36.80 8.13 0.78
N VAL A 46 36.07 9.24 0.74
CA VAL A 46 35.56 9.84 -0.50
C VAL A 46 36.33 11.11 -0.83
N THR A 47 36.67 11.29 -2.11
CA THR A 47 37.26 12.52 -2.66
C THR A 47 36.54 12.84 -3.97
N GLU A 48 35.81 13.96 -4.03
CA GLU A 48 34.99 14.32 -5.21
C GLU A 48 35.85 14.71 -6.42
N ASP A 49 36.73 15.69 -6.27
CA ASP A 49 37.68 16.12 -7.30
C ASP A 49 38.97 15.29 -7.23
N LYS A 50 39.05 14.26 -8.07
CA LYS A 50 40.26 13.46 -8.27
C LYS A 50 41.16 14.15 -9.29
N THR A 51 42.48 14.08 -9.09
CA THR A 51 43.47 14.58 -10.05
C THR A 51 43.35 13.81 -11.37
N ALA A 52 43.67 14.46 -12.50
CA ALA A 52 43.42 13.96 -13.86
C ALA A 52 44.09 12.61 -14.22
N ASP A 53 44.96 12.09 -13.35
CA ASP A 53 45.69 10.83 -13.46
C ASP A 53 44.98 9.61 -12.85
N ARG A 54 43.74 9.76 -12.34
CA ARG A 54 42.98 8.68 -11.67
C ARG A 54 41.61 8.42 -12.31
N THR A 55 41.12 7.19 -12.16
CA THR A 55 39.77 6.76 -12.59
C THR A 55 38.71 7.69 -11.98
N GLN A 56 37.93 8.36 -12.85
CA GLN A 56 36.88 9.28 -12.44
C GLN A 56 35.66 8.46 -11.98
N TYR A 57 35.44 8.43 -10.66
CA TYR A 57 34.21 7.90 -10.07
C TYR A 57 33.33 9.12 -9.71
N HIS A 58 32.03 9.05 -10.01
CA HIS A 58 31.08 10.09 -9.64
C HIS A 58 30.71 9.96 -8.16
N ASP A 59 31.55 10.50 -7.30
CA ASP A 59 31.27 10.59 -5.87
C ASP A 59 30.80 12.02 -5.55
N HIS A 60 29.64 12.16 -4.93
CA HIS A 60 29.04 13.45 -4.58
C HIS A 60 28.28 13.39 -3.26
N LEU A 61 28.59 14.30 -2.33
CA LEU A 61 27.87 14.47 -1.08
C LEU A 61 26.99 15.73 -1.15
N ASP A 62 25.68 15.55 -1.17
CA ASP A 62 24.69 16.63 -1.12
C ASP A 62 23.91 16.57 0.20
N GLY A 63 24.22 17.49 1.11
CA GLY A 63 23.65 17.54 2.46
C GLY A 63 23.89 16.26 3.26
N ASP A 64 22.83 15.46 3.38
CA ASP A 64 22.84 14.17 4.09
C ASP A 64 22.94 12.97 3.15
N THR A 65 22.90 13.16 1.83
CA THR A 65 22.91 12.08 0.85
C THR A 65 24.28 11.98 0.18
N LEU A 66 24.92 10.83 0.29
CA LEU A 66 26.12 10.48 -0.44
C LEU A 66 25.77 9.57 -1.62
N THR A 67 26.07 10.03 -2.83
CA THR A 67 26.16 9.17 -4.01
C THR A 67 27.62 8.78 -4.20
N MET A 68 27.94 7.49 -4.27
CA MET A 68 29.31 7.01 -4.46
C MET A 68 29.35 5.85 -5.46
N GLN A 69 30.40 5.76 -6.27
CA GLN A 69 30.59 4.60 -7.14
C GLN A 69 31.58 3.59 -6.54
N GLY A 70 31.18 2.32 -6.55
CA GLY A 70 32.00 1.18 -6.17
C GLY A 70 33.18 0.96 -7.12
N GLN A 71 34.10 0.07 -6.72
CA GLN A 71 35.24 -0.27 -7.56
C GLN A 71 34.79 -1.02 -8.82
N THR A 72 35.53 -0.89 -9.92
CA THR A 72 35.18 -1.46 -11.25
C THR A 72 35.01 -2.99 -11.26
N MET A 73 35.52 -3.72 -10.26
CA MET A 73 35.35 -5.18 -10.11
C MET A 73 34.43 -5.60 -8.95
N GLY A 74 33.76 -4.66 -8.27
CA GLY A 74 32.77 -4.93 -7.20
C GLY A 74 33.30 -5.65 -5.95
N ARG A 75 34.63 -5.85 -5.82
CA ARG A 75 35.24 -6.69 -4.77
C ARG A 75 34.94 -6.24 -3.35
N THR A 76 34.61 -4.96 -3.15
CA THR A 76 34.37 -4.35 -1.83
C THR A 76 32.91 -4.00 -1.57
N ASP A 77 32.03 -4.20 -2.56
CA ASP A 77 30.65 -3.73 -2.54
C ASP A 77 29.82 -4.45 -1.47
N HIS A 78 30.12 -5.72 -1.22
CA HIS A 78 29.50 -6.52 -0.18
C HIS A 78 29.69 -5.95 1.24
N TYR A 79 30.75 -5.16 1.49
CA TYR A 79 30.94 -4.49 2.78
C TYR A 79 29.93 -3.36 2.99
N ILE A 80 29.46 -2.73 1.91
CA ILE A 80 28.38 -1.75 1.95
C ILE A 80 27.04 -2.49 2.00
N LEU A 81 26.78 -3.41 1.08
CA LEU A 81 25.47 -4.10 0.97
C LEU A 81 25.08 -4.89 2.23
N HIS A 82 26.04 -5.56 2.88
CA HIS A 82 25.75 -6.42 4.03
C HIS A 82 26.22 -5.80 5.35
N HIS A 83 26.45 -4.48 5.40
CA HIS A 83 26.98 -3.83 6.59
C HIS A 83 26.08 -4.03 7.82
N GLN A 84 24.76 -3.88 7.64
CA GLN A 84 23.77 -4.04 8.71
C GLN A 84 23.69 -5.50 9.20
N ALA A 85 23.68 -6.47 8.29
CA ALA A 85 23.63 -7.89 8.63
C ALA A 85 24.86 -8.33 9.45
N HIS A 86 26.01 -7.71 9.21
CA HIS A 86 27.23 -7.95 9.99
C HIS A 86 27.36 -7.03 11.22
N GLY A 87 26.36 -6.21 11.51
CA GLY A 87 26.35 -5.28 12.65
C GLY A 87 27.36 -4.13 12.52
N ASN A 88 27.86 -3.86 11.31
CA ASN A 88 28.83 -2.80 11.05
C ASN A 88 28.13 -1.48 10.75
N GLU A 89 28.61 -0.38 11.35
CA GLU A 89 28.27 0.97 10.87
C GLU A 89 29.08 1.31 9.61
N LEU A 90 28.50 2.09 8.69
CA LEU A 90 29.29 2.78 7.67
C LEU A 90 29.66 4.14 8.22
N ILE A 91 30.92 4.55 8.14
CA ILE A 91 31.33 5.90 8.52
C ILE A 91 32.06 6.60 7.38
N LEU A 92 31.78 7.89 7.21
CA LEU A 92 32.27 8.66 6.08
C LEU A 92 33.37 9.64 6.48
N PHE A 93 34.46 9.59 5.71
CA PHE A 93 35.53 10.57 5.67
C PHE A 93 35.52 11.21 4.28
N HIS A 94 35.20 12.50 4.22
CA HIS A 94 34.97 13.23 2.97
C HIS A 94 35.93 14.40 2.81
N ARG A 95 36.25 14.71 1.55
CA ARG A 95 36.90 15.95 1.13
C ARG A 95 36.56 16.24 -0.33
N MET A 96 36.62 17.50 -0.73
CA MET A 96 36.51 17.91 -2.13
C MET A 96 37.75 17.50 -2.92
N ARG A 97 38.97 17.78 -2.44
CA ARG A 97 40.23 17.50 -3.17
C ARG A 97 41.36 17.06 -2.25
N LYS A 98 42.39 16.38 -2.80
CA LYS A 98 43.46 15.72 -2.02
C LYS A 98 44.13 16.62 -0.97
N TYR A 99 44.45 17.85 -1.32
CA TYR A 99 45.13 18.81 -0.43
C TYR A 99 44.19 19.93 0.02
N GLN A 100 42.90 19.65 0.21
CA GLN A 100 41.97 20.60 0.83
C GLN A 100 42.36 20.92 2.28
N TYR A 101 42.90 19.93 3.00
CA TYR A 101 43.33 20.06 4.39
C TYR A 101 44.81 19.65 4.56
N PRO A 102 45.53 20.21 5.55
CA PRO A 102 46.90 19.82 5.87
C PRO A 102 47.06 18.31 6.05
N GLY A 103 48.20 17.76 5.61
CA GLY A 103 48.48 16.32 5.70
C GLY A 103 47.55 15.44 4.86
N ALA A 104 46.88 16.00 3.84
CA ALA A 104 45.89 15.33 3.02
C ALA A 104 44.76 14.68 3.84
N GLY A 105 44.31 15.39 4.88
CA GLY A 105 43.23 14.96 5.77
C GLY A 105 41.86 14.90 5.12
N PHE A 106 40.91 14.31 5.85
CA PHE A 106 39.51 14.20 5.51
C PHE A 106 38.67 14.75 6.67
N VAL A 107 37.55 15.39 6.36
CA VAL A 107 36.54 15.73 7.37
C VAL A 107 35.77 14.46 7.71
N TYR A 108 35.70 14.12 8.99
CA TYR A 108 34.81 13.06 9.45
C TYR A 108 33.36 13.53 9.42
N GLN A 109 32.54 12.87 8.61
CA GLN A 109 31.13 13.20 8.40
C GLN A 109 30.18 12.42 9.31
N GLY A 110 30.69 11.47 10.09
CA GLY A 110 29.84 10.63 10.93
C GLY A 110 29.37 9.35 10.22
N PRO A 111 28.43 8.61 10.85
CA PRO A 111 27.92 7.38 10.28
C PRO A 111 26.91 7.64 9.16
N PHE A 112 26.74 6.66 8.27
CA PHE A 112 25.85 6.63 7.11
C PHE A 112 25.12 5.28 7.04
N GLU A 113 23.98 5.24 6.36
CA GLU A 113 23.17 4.06 6.12
C GLU A 113 23.02 3.82 4.62
N TYR A 114 23.04 2.54 4.24
CA TYR A 114 22.74 2.13 2.88
C TYR A 114 21.25 2.28 2.56
N VAL A 115 20.94 2.91 1.41
CA VAL A 115 19.57 3.12 0.91
C VAL A 115 19.31 2.26 -0.32
N SER A 116 20.08 2.47 -1.38
CA SER A 116 19.88 1.80 -2.67
C SER A 116 21.16 1.72 -3.48
N HIS A 117 21.16 0.92 -4.55
CA HIS A 117 22.22 0.93 -5.55
C HIS A 117 21.69 0.66 -6.95
N SER A 118 22.44 1.04 -7.96
CA SER A 118 22.12 0.81 -9.37
C SER A 118 23.37 0.63 -10.25
N GLY A 119 23.21 -0.02 -11.40
CA GLY A 119 24.27 -0.21 -12.39
C GLY A 119 25.06 -1.53 -12.25
N GLY A 120 25.37 -2.15 -13.39
CA GLY A 120 26.10 -3.43 -13.49
C GLY A 120 27.63 -3.32 -13.54
N GLY A 121 28.18 -2.10 -13.41
CA GLY A 121 29.63 -1.86 -13.29
C GLY A 121 30.08 -0.48 -13.81
N PRO A 122 30.62 0.43 -12.97
CA PRO A 122 30.67 0.36 -11.50
C PRO A 122 29.28 0.57 -10.86
N THR A 123 29.02 -0.12 -9.75
CA THR A 123 27.78 0.02 -8.98
C THR A 123 27.73 1.38 -8.29
N THR A 124 26.65 2.13 -8.49
CA THR A 124 26.42 3.42 -7.83
C THR A 124 25.58 3.20 -6.58
N PHE A 125 26.12 3.55 -5.42
CA PHE A 125 25.45 3.46 -4.12
C PHE A 125 24.87 4.81 -3.73
N GLN A 126 23.66 4.78 -3.16
CA GLN A 126 23.11 5.89 -2.39
C GLN A 126 23.13 5.55 -0.91
N LEU A 127 23.82 6.39 -0.14
CA LEU A 127 23.86 6.34 1.32
C LEU A 127 23.27 7.63 1.89
N VAL A 128 22.69 7.56 3.07
CA VAL A 128 22.19 8.74 3.81
C VAL A 128 22.85 8.84 5.18
N ARG A 129 23.10 10.04 5.69
CA ARG A 129 23.75 10.27 6.99
C ARG A 129 22.94 9.63 8.10
N ALA A 130 23.57 8.75 8.85
CA ALA A 130 23.03 8.20 10.09
C ALA A 130 23.11 9.29 11.15
N THR A 131 21.97 9.91 11.44
CA THR A 131 21.90 10.94 12.48
C THR A 131 22.17 10.31 13.85
N ALA A 132 23.15 10.85 14.58
CA ALA A 132 23.44 10.47 15.95
C ALA A 132 22.19 10.71 16.81
N ALA A 133 21.49 9.63 17.15
CA ALA A 133 20.13 9.67 17.68
C ALA A 133 19.24 10.62 16.86
N LYS A 134 18.38 10.07 15.98
CA LYS A 134 17.10 10.72 15.78
C LYS A 134 16.58 11.03 17.20
N SER A 135 16.41 12.31 17.52
CA SER A 135 15.18 12.72 18.17
C SER A 135 14.11 12.09 17.29
N THR A 136 13.67 10.87 17.63
CA THR A 136 12.64 10.17 16.89
C THR A 136 11.51 11.17 16.78
N THR A 137 11.24 11.62 15.56
CA THR A 137 10.21 12.63 15.34
C THR A 137 8.93 12.08 15.93
N THR A 138 8.04 12.95 16.42
CA THR A 138 6.80 12.49 17.06
C THR A 138 5.99 11.59 16.10
N ARG A 139 6.12 11.83 14.79
CA ARG A 139 5.63 10.98 13.69
C ARG A 139 6.28 9.62 13.63
N GLN A 140 7.61 9.55 13.68
CA GLN A 140 8.31 8.26 13.68
C GLN A 140 7.98 7.45 14.95
N LEU A 141 7.85 8.10 16.11
CA LEU A 141 7.39 7.43 17.34
C LEU A 141 5.98 6.86 17.18
N ALA A 142 5.07 7.61 16.53
CA ALA A 142 3.72 7.13 16.23
C ALA A 142 3.73 5.94 15.28
N LEU A 143 4.56 5.98 14.22
CA LEU A 143 4.68 4.87 13.27
C LEU A 143 5.28 3.62 13.91
N ASP A 144 6.37 3.77 14.67
CA ASP A 144 7.03 2.66 15.38
C ASP A 144 6.09 2.03 16.40
N ALA A 145 5.26 2.83 17.07
CA ALA A 145 4.25 2.35 18.01
C ALA A 145 3.16 1.52 17.32
N VAL A 146 2.64 1.95 16.16
CA VAL A 146 1.68 1.15 15.39
C VAL A 146 2.31 -0.16 14.92
N ALA A 147 3.56 -0.12 14.42
CA ALA A 147 4.29 -1.32 14.01
C ALA A 147 4.54 -2.28 15.19
N GLY A 148 4.85 -1.75 16.38
CA GLY A 148 5.06 -2.51 17.61
C GLY A 148 3.77 -3.05 18.26
N LEU A 149 2.59 -2.60 17.81
CA LEU A 149 1.27 -3.07 18.22
C LEU A 149 0.62 -3.90 17.10
N ASP A 150 1.37 -4.86 16.57
CA ASP A 150 0.94 -5.79 15.51
C ASP A 150 0.39 -5.11 14.24
N GLY A 151 0.85 -3.90 13.95
CA GLY A 151 0.51 -3.16 12.74
C GLY A 151 -0.89 -2.53 12.74
N ARG A 152 -1.63 -2.57 13.86
CA ARG A 152 -2.93 -1.89 14.02
C ARG A 152 -3.17 -1.43 15.46
N ALA A 153 -3.43 -0.14 15.66
CA ALA A 153 -3.67 0.41 17.00
C ALA A 153 -4.63 1.61 17.01
N THR A 154 -5.29 1.84 18.14
CA THR A 154 -6.01 3.08 18.44
C THR A 154 -5.05 4.20 18.84
N ALA A 155 -5.50 5.45 18.76
CA ALA A 155 -4.69 6.59 19.20
C ALA A 155 -4.32 6.52 20.70
N SER A 156 -5.17 5.90 21.53
CA SER A 156 -4.87 5.68 22.96
C SER A 156 -3.74 4.68 23.13
N GLU A 157 -3.80 3.53 22.45
CA GLU A 157 -2.78 2.49 22.54
C GLU A 157 -1.42 3.00 22.03
N VAL A 158 -1.41 3.75 20.93
CA VAL A 158 -0.19 4.40 20.41
C VAL A 158 0.41 5.37 21.44
N ARG A 159 -0.41 6.25 22.02
CA ARG A 159 0.04 7.19 23.06
C ARG A 159 0.64 6.46 24.25
N ASP A 160 -0.04 5.44 24.74
CA ASP A 160 0.36 4.71 25.94
C ASP A 160 1.64 3.89 25.67
N PHE A 161 1.79 3.33 24.47
CA PHE A 161 3.02 2.67 24.01
C PHE A 161 4.20 3.64 23.96
N ILE A 162 4.02 4.84 23.40
CA ILE A 162 5.09 5.85 23.32
C ILE A 162 5.50 6.31 24.71
N LEU A 163 4.56 6.66 25.59
CA LEU A 163 4.86 7.14 26.95
C LEU A 163 5.62 6.10 27.78
N LYS A 164 5.35 4.80 27.56
CA LYS A 164 6.08 3.72 28.22
C LYS A 164 7.56 3.69 27.86
N HIS A 165 7.93 4.05 26.62
CA HIS A 165 9.30 4.01 26.13
C HIS A 165 9.98 5.40 26.14
N LYS A 166 9.18 6.47 26.13
CA LYS A 166 9.60 7.87 26.09
C LYS A 166 8.70 8.75 26.98
N PRO A 167 8.97 8.81 28.29
CA PRO A 167 8.12 9.51 29.26
C PRO A 167 7.99 11.02 29.06
N ASP A 168 8.94 11.65 28.35
CA ASP A 168 8.97 13.08 28.01
C ASP A 168 8.13 13.42 26.75
N TYR A 169 7.48 12.44 26.13
CA TYR A 169 6.61 12.65 24.96
C TYR A 169 5.37 13.49 25.30
N ASN A 170 5.06 14.48 24.46
CA ASN A 170 3.80 15.23 24.56
C ASN A 170 2.62 14.41 23.99
N PRO A 171 1.67 13.94 24.82
CA PRO A 171 0.58 13.06 24.39
C PRO A 171 -0.40 13.70 23.39
N SER A 172 -0.45 15.04 23.29
CA SER A 172 -1.33 15.71 22.31
C SER A 172 -0.89 15.48 20.86
N ASN A 173 0.35 15.05 20.64
CA ASN A 173 0.89 14.85 19.30
C ASN A 173 0.39 13.55 18.65
N ALA A 174 0.00 12.54 19.44
CA ALA A 174 -0.26 11.20 18.92
C ALA A 174 -1.36 11.18 17.84
N GLY A 175 -2.52 11.76 18.13
CA GLY A 175 -3.62 11.82 17.16
C GLY A 175 -3.27 12.64 15.91
N THR A 176 -2.59 13.77 16.11
CA THR A 176 -2.16 14.67 15.03
C THR A 176 -1.16 13.99 14.09
N ASP A 177 -0.18 13.27 14.64
CA ASP A 177 0.83 12.55 13.86
C ASP A 177 0.22 11.35 13.12
N LEU A 178 -0.66 10.60 13.79
CA LEU A 178 -1.40 9.50 13.16
C LEU A 178 -2.27 9.98 12.00
N ASP A 179 -2.98 11.10 12.18
CA ASP A 179 -3.81 11.69 11.12
C ASP A 179 -2.95 12.23 9.96
N LEU A 180 -1.78 12.80 10.23
CA LEU A 180 -0.84 13.24 9.18
C LEU A 180 -0.31 12.06 8.35
N LEU A 181 0.07 10.97 9.02
CA LEU A 181 0.61 9.76 8.39
C LEU A 181 -0.47 8.93 7.66
N SER A 182 -1.74 9.17 7.96
CA SER A 182 -2.87 8.43 7.39
C SER A 182 -3.26 8.95 6.02
N VAL A 183 -3.12 8.14 4.98
CA VAL A 183 -3.35 8.55 3.59
C VAL A 183 -4.79 9.02 3.32
N ASN A 184 -5.75 8.46 4.06
CA ASN A 184 -7.18 8.70 3.93
C ASN A 184 -7.73 9.71 4.95
N SER A 185 -6.87 10.35 5.75
CA SER A 185 -7.30 11.34 6.73
C SER A 185 -7.39 12.74 6.11
N PRO A 186 -8.58 13.39 6.10
CA PRO A 186 -8.72 14.75 5.59
C PRO A 186 -7.87 15.76 6.37
N SER A 187 -7.67 15.52 7.67
CA SER A 187 -6.87 16.38 8.56
C SER A 187 -5.43 16.55 8.05
N ARG A 188 -4.90 15.60 7.28
CA ARG A 188 -3.52 15.63 6.78
C ARG A 188 -3.22 16.83 5.89
N THR A 189 -4.23 17.42 5.23
CA THR A 189 -4.09 18.59 4.35
C THR A 189 -3.88 19.90 5.10
N SER A 190 -4.14 19.91 6.42
CA SER A 190 -3.89 21.08 7.28
C SER A 190 -2.39 21.32 7.49
N HIS A 191 -1.57 20.27 7.39
CA HIS A 191 -0.13 20.32 7.60
C HIS A 191 0.63 20.94 6.43
N SER A 192 1.72 21.66 6.73
CA SER A 192 2.58 22.33 5.74
C SER A 192 3.16 21.38 4.68
N TYR A 193 3.42 20.12 5.04
CA TYR A 193 3.96 19.09 4.13
C TYR A 193 2.99 18.64 3.03
N ASN A 194 1.69 18.90 3.19
CA ASN A 194 0.62 18.39 2.32
C ASN A 194 -0.15 19.53 1.63
N LYS A 195 0.52 20.65 1.33
CA LYS A 195 -0.08 21.81 0.66
C LYS A 195 -0.07 21.74 -0.87
N THR A 196 0.59 20.73 -1.43
CA THR A 196 0.66 20.52 -2.88
C THR A 196 -0.11 19.25 -3.23
N PRO A 197 -0.96 19.27 -4.28
CA PRO A 197 -1.62 18.07 -4.79
C PRO A 197 -0.61 17.00 -5.17
N ARG A 198 -0.86 15.77 -4.74
CA ARG A 198 0.03 14.62 -4.98
C ARG A 198 -0.68 13.30 -4.76
N THR A 199 -0.10 12.25 -5.30
CA THR A 199 -0.55 10.87 -5.15
C THR A 199 0.44 10.02 -4.35
N THR A 200 -0.05 8.95 -3.75
CA THR A 200 0.75 8.07 -2.89
C THR A 200 1.71 7.13 -3.66
N ASP A 201 1.65 7.10 -4.99
CA ASP A 201 2.60 6.41 -5.87
C ASP A 201 4.01 7.06 -5.89
N SER A 202 4.12 8.29 -5.41
CA SER A 202 5.38 9.03 -5.31
C SER A 202 6.24 8.68 -4.08
N ASP A 203 5.85 7.65 -3.30
CA ASP A 203 6.47 7.20 -2.03
C ASP A 203 6.91 8.36 -1.12
N HIS A 204 5.93 9.06 -0.56
CA HIS A 204 6.19 10.18 0.35
C HIS A 204 6.25 9.70 1.81
N ASP A 205 7.16 10.29 2.61
CA ASP A 205 7.35 10.00 4.05
C ASP A 205 6.10 10.10 4.94
N CYS A 206 5.04 10.73 4.46
CA CYS A 206 3.79 10.90 5.20
C CYS A 206 2.73 9.86 4.79
N ASP A 207 3.02 8.97 3.84
CA ASP A 207 2.10 7.95 3.34
C ASP A 207 2.44 6.60 3.98
N ARG A 208 2.17 6.49 5.29
CA ARG A 208 2.63 5.35 6.11
C ARG A 208 1.50 4.61 6.82
N LEU A 209 0.35 5.24 7.02
CA LEU A 209 -0.79 4.66 7.75
C LEU A 209 -2.11 4.76 6.97
N PHE A 210 -3.07 3.95 7.37
CA PHE A 210 -4.45 3.96 6.92
C PHE A 210 -5.39 4.00 8.13
N LYS A 211 -6.37 4.91 8.13
CA LYS A 211 -7.32 5.09 9.24
C LYS A 211 -8.59 4.29 9.03
N VAL A 212 -8.98 3.47 10.00
CA VAL A 212 -10.19 2.64 9.98
C VAL A 212 -11.17 3.11 11.06
N GLY A 213 -12.41 3.38 10.66
CA GLY A 213 -13.46 3.86 11.57
C GLY A 213 -13.43 5.38 11.80
N LYS A 214 -14.14 5.85 12.83
CA LYS A 214 -14.30 7.28 13.17
C LYS A 214 -14.29 7.46 14.69
N GLY A 215 -14.02 8.69 15.13
CA GLY A 215 -14.07 9.06 16.56
C GLY A 215 -12.94 8.42 17.39
N SER A 216 -13.18 8.27 18.69
CA SER A 216 -12.22 7.73 19.65
C SER A 216 -11.92 6.23 19.45
N SER A 217 -12.79 5.50 18.76
CA SER A 217 -12.60 4.09 18.42
C SER A 217 -11.94 3.87 17.06
N ALA A 218 -11.49 4.94 16.39
CA ALA A 218 -10.73 4.81 15.14
C ALA A 218 -9.41 4.08 15.41
N THR A 219 -9.08 3.16 14.52
CA THR A 219 -7.80 2.44 14.51
C THR A 219 -6.97 2.89 13.32
N TYR A 220 -5.66 2.73 13.45
CA TYR A 220 -4.66 3.12 12.47
C TYR A 220 -3.81 1.89 12.17
N GLU A 221 -3.70 1.55 10.90
CA GLU A 221 -2.95 0.39 10.43
C GLU A 221 -1.88 0.79 9.41
N LEU A 222 -0.88 -0.06 9.21
CA LEU A 222 0.17 0.19 8.23
C LEU A 222 -0.42 0.31 6.82
N TYR A 223 -0.04 1.37 6.10
CA TYR A 223 -0.48 1.58 4.74
C TYR A 223 0.31 0.69 3.78
N ASP A 224 -0.44 -0.19 3.13
CA ASP A 224 -0.01 -0.96 1.97
C ASP A 224 -0.80 -0.49 0.74
N GLN A 225 -0.12 0.05 -0.27
CA GLN A 225 -0.75 0.55 -1.48
C GLN A 225 -1.49 -0.55 -2.27
N ALA A 226 -1.00 -1.80 -2.25
CA ALA A 226 -1.65 -2.92 -2.92
C ALA A 226 -3.00 -3.29 -2.26
N VAL A 227 -3.12 -3.06 -0.95
CA VAL A 227 -4.33 -3.36 -0.17
C VAL A 227 -5.30 -2.17 -0.12
N HIS A 228 -4.77 -0.97 0.10
CA HIS A 228 -5.54 0.23 0.42
C HIS A 228 -5.75 1.16 -0.78
N GLY A 229 -5.03 0.91 -1.86
CA GLY A 229 -5.06 1.66 -3.10
C GLY A 229 -4.34 2.99 -3.09
N THR A 230 -4.30 3.64 -4.24
CA THR A 230 -3.60 4.92 -4.43
C THR A 230 -4.51 6.04 -3.96
N TRP A 231 -4.03 6.84 -3.01
CA TRP A 231 -4.75 8.01 -2.52
C TRP A 231 -4.19 9.28 -3.14
N GLU A 232 -5.04 10.30 -3.25
CA GLU A 232 -4.70 11.60 -3.81
C GLU A 232 -5.09 12.72 -2.85
N ILE A 233 -4.14 13.63 -2.61
CA ILE A 233 -4.45 14.97 -2.13
C ILE A 233 -4.75 15.81 -3.38
N TYR A 234 -5.97 16.33 -3.48
CA TYR A 234 -6.44 17.06 -4.67
C TYR A 234 -6.97 18.44 -4.31
N LEU A 235 -6.99 19.33 -5.32
CA LEU A 235 -7.65 20.62 -5.21
C LEU A 235 -9.17 20.42 -5.19
N ALA A 236 -9.78 20.67 -4.04
CA ALA A 236 -11.20 20.52 -3.84
C ALA A 236 -11.93 21.84 -4.07
N PRO A 237 -13.13 21.83 -4.68
CA PRO A 237 -14.00 23.00 -4.73
C PRO A 237 -14.26 23.56 -3.33
N VAL A 238 -14.51 24.86 -3.23
CA VAL A 238 -14.74 25.57 -1.95
C VAL A 238 -15.90 24.97 -1.16
N GLU A 239 -16.89 24.40 -1.86
CA GLU A 239 -18.03 23.67 -1.28
C GLU A 239 -17.62 22.40 -0.52
N VAL A 240 -16.52 21.77 -0.94
CA VAL A 240 -16.01 20.51 -0.38
C VAL A 240 -14.95 20.76 0.69
N SER A 241 -14.12 21.80 0.53
CA SER A 241 -13.08 22.14 1.50
C SER A 241 -12.81 23.63 1.58
N ARG A 242 -12.88 24.19 2.80
CA ARG A 242 -12.51 25.59 3.08
C ARG A 242 -11.03 25.87 2.83
N THR A 243 -10.18 24.85 2.86
CA THR A 243 -8.74 24.96 2.60
C THR A 243 -8.38 24.63 1.15
N GLN A 244 -9.38 24.41 0.27
CA GLN A 244 -9.24 24.01 -1.13
C GLN A 244 -8.44 22.72 -1.37
N LEU A 245 -8.15 21.96 -0.31
CA LEU A 245 -7.47 20.66 -0.40
C LEU A 245 -8.30 19.60 0.32
N SER A 246 -8.40 18.42 -0.28
CA SER A 246 -9.06 17.25 0.30
C SER A 246 -8.33 15.97 -0.12
N VAL A 247 -8.74 14.84 0.45
CA VAL A 247 -8.22 13.51 0.12
C VAL A 247 -9.29 12.65 -0.54
N ARG A 248 -8.90 11.86 -1.53
CA ARG A 248 -9.77 10.85 -2.16
C ARG A 248 -8.99 9.62 -2.56
N LEU A 249 -9.69 8.50 -2.70
CA LEU A 249 -9.16 7.30 -3.32
C LEU A 249 -9.11 7.53 -4.84
N LYS A 250 -7.94 7.38 -5.44
CA LYS A 250 -7.70 7.57 -6.89
C LYS A 250 -7.76 6.25 -7.64
N SER A 251 -7.14 5.20 -7.09
CA SER A 251 -7.24 3.84 -7.62
C SER A 251 -7.47 2.87 -6.47
N ASP A 252 -8.35 1.90 -6.66
CA ASP A 252 -8.62 0.84 -5.70
C ASP A 252 -8.14 -0.45 -6.37
N PRO A 253 -6.92 -0.95 -6.08
CA PRO A 253 -6.33 -2.10 -6.77
C PRO A 253 -7.21 -3.33 -6.72
N ILE A 254 -8.01 -3.45 -5.65
CA ILE A 254 -8.99 -4.51 -5.50
C ILE A 254 -10.21 -4.22 -6.37
N ALA A 255 -10.67 -2.97 -6.52
CA ALA A 255 -11.64 -2.62 -7.57
C ALA A 255 -11.12 -2.89 -8.96
N ASP A 256 -9.91 -2.44 -9.24
CA ASP A 256 -9.34 -2.43 -10.57
C ASP A 256 -9.04 -3.88 -10.98
N ALA A 257 -8.60 -4.74 -10.05
CA ALA A 257 -8.46 -6.18 -10.27
C ALA A 257 -9.82 -6.89 -10.41
N ILE A 258 -10.84 -6.50 -9.63
CA ILE A 258 -12.21 -7.02 -9.79
C ILE A 258 -12.79 -6.61 -11.14
N ASP A 259 -12.63 -5.35 -11.54
CA ASP A 259 -13.13 -4.78 -12.80
C ASP A 259 -12.41 -5.41 -13.98
N ALA A 260 -11.09 -5.63 -13.87
CA ALA A 260 -10.31 -6.36 -14.87
C ALA A 260 -10.76 -7.83 -14.98
N ALA A 261 -10.93 -8.53 -13.86
CA ALA A 261 -11.41 -9.91 -13.85
C ALA A 261 -12.87 -10.04 -14.35
N GLN A 262 -13.73 -9.07 -14.01
CA GLN A 262 -15.10 -8.98 -14.53
C GLN A 262 -15.10 -8.71 -16.03
N THR A 263 -14.30 -7.75 -16.51
CA THR A 263 -14.17 -7.44 -17.93
C THR A 263 -13.65 -8.65 -18.70
N GLU A 264 -12.65 -9.35 -18.18
CA GLU A 264 -12.09 -10.55 -18.81
C GLU A 264 -13.11 -11.71 -18.83
N ALA A 265 -13.88 -11.88 -17.75
CA ALA A 265 -14.98 -12.85 -17.71
C ALA A 265 -16.14 -12.48 -18.66
N GLU A 266 -16.49 -11.20 -18.76
CA GLU A 266 -17.53 -10.69 -19.66
C GLU A 266 -17.11 -10.76 -21.13
N ASP A 267 -15.85 -10.45 -21.45
CA ASP A 267 -15.27 -10.56 -22.80
C ASP A 267 -15.12 -12.01 -23.26
N SER A 268 -14.88 -12.94 -22.33
CA SER A 268 -14.80 -14.38 -22.64
C SER A 268 -16.16 -15.01 -22.93
N GLY A 269 -17.27 -14.36 -22.58
CA GLY A 269 -18.63 -14.82 -22.84
C GLY A 269 -19.02 -16.16 -22.19
N ALA A 270 -18.17 -16.72 -21.31
CA ALA A 270 -18.33 -18.05 -20.75
C ALA A 270 -17.94 -18.07 -19.27
N PHE A 271 -18.88 -17.73 -18.39
CA PHE A 271 -18.75 -18.05 -16.97
C PHE A 271 -19.01 -19.54 -16.76
N ASP A 272 -17.95 -20.32 -16.46
CA ASP A 272 -18.02 -21.71 -16.00
C ASP A 272 -17.52 -21.82 -14.55
N SER A 273 -18.28 -22.53 -13.72
CA SER A 273 -18.14 -22.58 -12.26
C SER A 273 -17.08 -23.58 -11.76
N THR A 274 -16.24 -24.12 -12.64
CA THR A 274 -15.42 -25.31 -12.38
C THR A 274 -13.99 -25.03 -11.91
N ASP A 275 -13.51 -23.78 -11.93
CA ASP A 275 -12.12 -23.47 -11.62
C ASP A 275 -11.88 -23.12 -10.14
N GLN A 276 -10.88 -23.76 -9.53
CA GLN A 276 -10.59 -23.72 -8.09
C GLN A 276 -9.18 -23.17 -7.82
N GLN A 277 -9.05 -22.26 -6.84
CA GLN A 277 -7.87 -22.19 -5.97
C GLN A 277 -8.13 -21.43 -4.66
N ASP A 278 -7.24 -21.70 -3.70
CA ASP A 278 -7.52 -21.88 -2.27
C ASP A 278 -6.92 -20.79 -1.36
N GLU A 279 -7.50 -20.75 -0.16
CA GLU A 279 -7.18 -20.12 1.12
C GLU A 279 -5.91 -19.25 1.27
N ARG A 280 -6.14 -17.94 1.37
CA ARG A 280 -5.63 -17.06 2.45
C ARG A 280 -6.60 -15.89 2.67
N ASP A 281 -6.81 -15.53 3.94
CA ASP A 281 -7.44 -14.28 4.42
C ASP A 281 -8.96 -14.22 4.63
N ARG A 282 -9.46 -14.82 5.71
CA ARG A 282 -10.88 -14.69 6.15
C ARG A 282 -11.29 -13.25 6.55
N VAL A 283 -10.35 -12.38 6.91
CA VAL A 283 -10.62 -10.95 7.21
C VAL A 283 -10.66 -10.11 5.92
N MET A 284 -9.71 -10.33 5.01
CA MET A 284 -9.75 -9.73 3.66
C MET A 284 -10.96 -10.22 2.89
N ALA A 285 -11.27 -11.51 2.91
CA ALA A 285 -12.47 -12.09 2.31
C ALA A 285 -13.75 -11.44 2.83
N THR A 286 -13.81 -10.97 4.07
CA THR A 286 -15.00 -10.27 4.59
C THR A 286 -15.11 -8.85 4.03
N ILE A 287 -14.00 -8.11 3.91
CA ILE A 287 -13.97 -6.75 3.34
C ILE A 287 -14.16 -6.82 1.81
N VAL A 288 -13.47 -7.73 1.14
CA VAL A 288 -13.60 -8.08 -0.29
C VAL A 288 -15.03 -8.50 -0.58
N ARG A 289 -15.63 -9.42 0.20
CA ARG A 289 -17.04 -9.81 0.04
C ARG A 289 -18.00 -8.63 0.21
N ARG A 290 -17.78 -7.74 1.20
CA ARG A 290 -18.63 -6.55 1.39
C ARG A 290 -18.47 -5.51 0.28
N ARG A 291 -17.24 -5.25 -0.19
CA ARG A 291 -16.95 -4.29 -1.27
C ARG A 291 -17.36 -4.84 -2.64
N GLY A 292 -17.12 -6.12 -2.88
CA GLY A 292 -17.56 -6.89 -4.04
C GLY A 292 -19.08 -6.93 -4.13
N GLN A 293 -19.78 -7.18 -3.02
CA GLN A 293 -21.26 -7.10 -2.98
C GLN A 293 -21.78 -5.69 -3.33
N ARG A 294 -21.11 -4.62 -2.87
CA ARG A 294 -21.51 -3.24 -3.23
C ARG A 294 -21.26 -2.94 -4.71
N LYS A 295 -20.12 -3.37 -5.26
CA LYS A 295 -19.78 -3.19 -6.69
C LYS A 295 -20.72 -4.00 -7.57
N PHE A 296 -20.94 -5.27 -7.26
CA PHE A 296 -21.90 -6.14 -7.92
C PHE A 296 -23.31 -5.54 -7.93
N ARG A 297 -23.75 -5.01 -6.78
CA ARG A 297 -25.02 -4.29 -6.68
C ARG A 297 -25.08 -3.09 -7.64
N ASN A 298 -24.04 -2.27 -7.66
CA ASN A 298 -24.01 -1.09 -8.52
C ASN A 298 -23.97 -1.47 -10.01
N ALA A 299 -23.26 -2.54 -10.37
CA ALA A 299 -23.21 -3.06 -11.72
C ALA A 299 -24.59 -3.54 -12.18
N LEU A 300 -25.31 -4.30 -11.35
CA LEU A 300 -26.69 -4.70 -11.65
C LEU A 300 -27.66 -3.52 -11.69
N LEU A 301 -27.47 -2.50 -10.85
CA LEU A 301 -28.25 -1.25 -10.93
C LEU A 301 -28.06 -0.54 -12.28
N ASP A 302 -26.85 -0.50 -12.86
CA ASP A 302 -26.65 0.06 -14.21
C ASP A 302 -27.20 -0.88 -15.29
N ALA A 303 -26.89 -2.18 -15.21
CA ALA A 303 -27.29 -3.19 -16.19
C ALA A 303 -28.81 -3.25 -16.37
N TYR A 304 -29.56 -3.13 -15.28
CA TYR A 304 -31.03 -3.16 -15.27
C TYR A 304 -31.68 -1.78 -15.25
N ASN A 305 -30.92 -0.69 -15.46
CA ASN A 305 -31.42 0.68 -15.40
C ASN A 305 -32.29 0.94 -14.14
N LYS A 306 -31.78 0.49 -12.99
CA LYS A 306 -32.39 0.62 -11.66
C LYS A 306 -33.82 0.06 -11.57
N THR A 307 -34.11 -0.99 -12.33
CA THR A 307 -35.44 -1.58 -12.45
C THR A 307 -35.40 -3.06 -12.06
N CYS A 308 -36.31 -3.52 -11.21
CA CYS A 308 -36.41 -4.95 -10.86
C CYS A 308 -36.65 -5.79 -12.11
N ALA A 309 -35.86 -6.85 -12.29
CA ALA A 309 -35.89 -7.71 -13.46
C ALA A 309 -37.23 -8.44 -13.67
N ILE A 310 -37.99 -8.67 -12.59
CA ILE A 310 -39.26 -9.43 -12.61
C ILE A 310 -40.49 -8.53 -12.48
N THR A 311 -40.45 -7.55 -11.57
CA THR A 311 -41.63 -6.74 -11.21
C THR A 311 -41.62 -5.36 -11.83
N GLU A 312 -40.54 -4.99 -12.51
CA GLU A 312 -40.34 -3.65 -13.09
C GLU A 312 -40.36 -2.51 -12.04
N CYS A 313 -40.24 -2.84 -10.75
CA CYS A 313 -40.18 -1.86 -9.68
C CYS A 313 -38.91 -1.00 -9.79
N GLN A 314 -39.05 0.33 -9.73
CA GLN A 314 -37.94 1.29 -9.86
C GLN A 314 -37.53 1.95 -8.53
N VAL A 315 -38.10 1.49 -7.41
CA VAL A 315 -37.78 2.03 -6.08
C VAL A 315 -36.42 1.48 -5.66
N GLU A 316 -35.34 2.18 -6.02
CA GLU A 316 -33.94 1.75 -5.79
C GLU A 316 -33.66 1.26 -4.36
N ALA A 317 -34.29 1.89 -3.37
CA ALA A 317 -34.12 1.57 -1.95
C ALA A 317 -34.56 0.15 -1.56
N ILE A 318 -35.45 -0.49 -2.33
CA ILE A 318 -35.94 -1.85 -2.07
C ILE A 318 -35.46 -2.88 -3.10
N LEU A 319 -34.61 -2.46 -4.04
CA LEU A 319 -33.95 -3.37 -4.97
C LEU A 319 -32.76 -4.02 -4.28
N GLU A 320 -32.44 -5.24 -4.64
CA GLU A 320 -31.38 -6.08 -4.10
C GLU A 320 -30.68 -6.81 -5.25
N ALA A 321 -29.39 -7.07 -5.06
CA ALA A 321 -28.59 -7.82 -6.01
C ALA A 321 -28.66 -9.30 -5.62
N ALA A 322 -29.38 -10.10 -6.41
CA ALA A 322 -29.54 -11.52 -6.19
C ALA A 322 -28.54 -12.29 -7.05
N HIS A 323 -27.79 -13.20 -6.44
CA HIS A 323 -26.95 -14.13 -7.18
C HIS A 323 -27.79 -15.31 -7.70
N ILE A 324 -27.62 -15.70 -8.96
CA ILE A 324 -28.26 -16.89 -9.52
C ILE A 324 -27.58 -18.14 -8.95
N PHE A 325 -26.25 -18.15 -9.01
CA PHE A 325 -25.39 -19.14 -8.36
C PHE A 325 -24.64 -18.53 -7.17
N GLY A 326 -24.63 -19.26 -6.06
CA GLY A 326 -24.09 -18.78 -4.78
C GLY A 326 -22.65 -18.26 -4.86
N TYR A 327 -22.37 -17.18 -4.12
CA TYR A 327 -21.07 -16.53 -4.07
C TYR A 327 -19.95 -17.52 -3.67
N LYS A 328 -18.96 -17.70 -4.55
CA LYS A 328 -17.76 -18.53 -4.32
C LYS A 328 -16.43 -17.79 -4.51
N GLY A 329 -16.47 -16.45 -4.53
CA GLY A 329 -15.31 -15.59 -4.79
C GLY A 329 -15.65 -14.49 -5.79
N ASP A 330 -14.69 -13.61 -6.09
CA ASP A 330 -14.92 -12.41 -6.89
C ASP A 330 -15.27 -12.70 -8.35
N GLN A 331 -14.81 -13.82 -8.89
CA GLN A 331 -15.19 -14.34 -10.20
C GLN A 331 -16.70 -14.59 -10.35
N THR A 332 -17.42 -14.77 -9.23
CA THR A 332 -18.88 -15.00 -9.23
C THR A 332 -19.71 -13.70 -9.19
N ASN A 333 -19.08 -12.53 -9.08
CA ASN A 333 -19.73 -11.22 -9.05
C ASN A 333 -19.88 -10.60 -10.46
N VAL A 334 -20.19 -11.38 -11.48
CA VAL A 334 -20.42 -10.91 -12.86
C VAL A 334 -21.91 -10.64 -13.10
N CYS A 335 -22.25 -9.66 -13.96
CA CYS A 335 -23.66 -9.30 -14.22
C CYS A 335 -24.49 -10.50 -14.69
N SER A 336 -23.89 -11.38 -15.50
CA SER A 336 -24.51 -12.60 -16.00
C SER A 336 -24.82 -13.65 -14.91
N ASN A 337 -24.25 -13.55 -13.71
CA ASN A 337 -24.60 -14.36 -12.54
C ASN A 337 -25.56 -13.62 -11.57
N GLY A 338 -26.14 -12.50 -12.00
CA GLY A 338 -26.94 -11.63 -11.16
C GLY A 338 -28.32 -11.29 -11.72
N LEU A 339 -29.27 -11.10 -10.82
CA LEU A 339 -30.56 -10.47 -11.09
C LEU A 339 -30.76 -9.30 -10.14
N LEU A 340 -31.19 -8.14 -10.65
CA LEU A 340 -31.63 -7.05 -9.79
C LEU A 340 -33.10 -7.28 -9.42
N LEU A 341 -33.38 -7.61 -8.16
CA LEU A 341 -34.72 -8.02 -7.71
C LEU A 341 -35.26 -7.10 -6.61
N ARG A 342 -36.57 -6.97 -6.51
CA ARG A 342 -37.21 -6.38 -5.32
C ARG A 342 -37.01 -7.33 -4.13
N ALA A 343 -36.82 -6.81 -2.92
CA ALA A 343 -36.41 -7.61 -1.74
C ALA A 343 -37.29 -8.84 -1.44
N ASP A 344 -38.61 -8.73 -1.61
CA ASP A 344 -39.55 -9.85 -1.49
C ASP A 344 -39.32 -10.92 -2.57
N ILE A 345 -39.12 -10.50 -3.81
CA ILE A 345 -38.84 -11.39 -4.95
C ILE A 345 -37.47 -12.07 -4.81
N HIS A 346 -36.47 -11.33 -4.33
CA HIS A 346 -35.17 -11.90 -4.00
C HIS A 346 -35.31 -13.00 -2.95
N THR A 347 -36.05 -12.75 -1.87
CA THR A 347 -36.33 -13.74 -0.83
C THR A 347 -37.02 -14.98 -1.41
N LEU A 348 -38.04 -14.82 -2.27
CA LEU A 348 -38.73 -15.94 -2.91
C LEU A 348 -37.83 -16.72 -3.88
N PHE A 349 -36.93 -16.03 -4.58
CA PHE A 349 -35.94 -16.63 -5.48
C PHE A 349 -34.91 -17.48 -4.71
N ASP A 350 -34.43 -16.99 -3.56
CA ASP A 350 -33.52 -17.71 -2.67
C ASP A 350 -34.17 -18.93 -2.03
N LEU A 351 -35.44 -18.78 -1.61
CA LEU A 351 -36.26 -19.87 -1.06
C LEU A 351 -36.71 -20.89 -2.13
N LYS A 352 -36.29 -20.73 -3.39
CA LYS A 352 -36.65 -21.61 -4.50
C LYS A 352 -38.16 -21.68 -4.75
N LEU A 353 -38.88 -20.61 -4.44
CA LEU A 353 -40.31 -20.46 -4.71
C LEU A 353 -40.58 -19.75 -6.04
N ILE A 354 -39.57 -19.06 -6.58
CA ILE A 354 -39.58 -18.47 -7.92
C ILE A 354 -38.33 -18.94 -8.67
N ALA A 355 -38.48 -19.26 -9.96
CA ALA A 355 -37.40 -19.56 -10.88
C ALA A 355 -37.59 -18.82 -12.20
N VAL A 356 -36.56 -18.84 -13.05
CA VAL A 356 -36.64 -18.32 -14.42
C VAL A 356 -36.34 -19.47 -15.36
N ASN A 357 -37.21 -19.65 -16.36
CA ASN A 357 -37.00 -20.61 -17.41
C ASN A 357 -35.82 -20.17 -18.30
N PRO A 358 -34.75 -20.97 -18.43
CA PRO A 358 -33.53 -20.56 -19.12
C PRO A 358 -33.71 -20.42 -20.64
N ASP A 359 -34.71 -21.09 -21.23
CA ASP A 359 -34.94 -21.07 -22.67
C ASP A 359 -35.83 -19.88 -23.09
N THR A 360 -36.88 -19.61 -22.30
CA THR A 360 -37.86 -18.57 -22.62
C THR A 360 -37.57 -17.23 -21.95
N MET A 361 -36.73 -17.22 -20.91
CA MET A 361 -36.50 -16.10 -19.99
C MET A 361 -37.77 -15.60 -19.30
N THR A 362 -38.71 -16.51 -19.03
CA THR A 362 -39.95 -16.22 -18.32
C THR A 362 -39.92 -16.74 -16.89
N VAL A 363 -40.61 -16.05 -15.99
CA VAL A 363 -40.71 -16.39 -14.57
C VAL A 363 -41.65 -17.58 -14.37
N GLU A 364 -41.23 -18.52 -13.54
CA GLU A 364 -42.02 -19.66 -13.06
C GLU A 364 -42.18 -19.54 -11.55
N THR A 365 -43.37 -19.80 -11.02
CA THR A 365 -43.64 -19.75 -9.57
C THR A 365 -44.07 -21.10 -9.04
N SER A 366 -43.67 -21.40 -7.80
CA SER A 366 -44.05 -22.63 -7.10
C SER A 366 -45.57 -22.76 -6.97
N PRO A 367 -46.12 -23.99 -7.06
CA PRO A 367 -47.52 -24.25 -6.74
C PRO A 367 -47.94 -23.75 -5.34
N ALA A 368 -46.99 -23.61 -4.40
CA ALA A 368 -47.23 -23.05 -3.08
C ALA A 368 -47.61 -21.56 -3.09
N LEU A 369 -47.27 -20.83 -4.16
CA LEU A 369 -47.63 -19.42 -4.36
C LEU A 369 -48.94 -19.23 -5.12
N LYS A 370 -49.61 -20.32 -5.52
CA LYS A 370 -50.90 -20.26 -6.22
C LYS A 370 -51.97 -19.60 -5.34
N GLY A 371 -52.74 -18.68 -5.91
CA GLY A 371 -53.77 -17.90 -5.21
C GLY A 371 -53.22 -16.71 -4.40
N THR A 372 -51.90 -16.49 -4.39
CA THR A 372 -51.27 -15.31 -3.77
C THR A 372 -51.04 -14.22 -4.81
N GLU A 373 -50.65 -13.03 -4.38
CA GLU A 373 -50.27 -11.92 -5.25
C GLU A 373 -49.09 -12.24 -6.19
N TYR A 374 -48.27 -13.25 -5.85
CA TYR A 374 -47.10 -13.65 -6.63
C TYR A 374 -47.46 -14.57 -7.81
N GLU A 375 -48.65 -15.19 -7.83
CA GLU A 375 -49.09 -16.02 -8.96
C GLU A 375 -49.09 -15.23 -10.28
N ALA A 376 -49.42 -13.93 -10.19
CA ALA A 376 -49.44 -13.01 -11.32
C ALA A 376 -48.04 -12.68 -11.90
N LEU A 377 -46.97 -13.22 -11.32
CA LEU A 377 -45.61 -13.13 -11.87
C LEU A 377 -45.33 -14.27 -12.86
N THR A 378 -46.08 -15.38 -12.80
CA THR A 378 -45.91 -16.52 -13.69
C THR A 378 -46.03 -16.09 -15.15
N GLY A 379 -45.08 -16.52 -15.98
CA GLY A 379 -45.05 -16.24 -17.41
C GLY A 379 -44.57 -14.84 -17.78
N ARG A 380 -44.32 -13.94 -16.81
CA ARG A 380 -43.70 -12.65 -17.12
C ARG A 380 -42.29 -12.85 -17.66
N ARG A 381 -41.93 -12.08 -18.67
CA ARG A 381 -40.57 -12.07 -19.22
C ARG A 381 -39.68 -11.18 -18.37
N LEU A 382 -38.43 -11.61 -18.16
CA LEU A 382 -37.43 -10.72 -17.56
C LEU A 382 -37.23 -9.48 -18.44
N ILE A 383 -37.00 -8.32 -17.81
CA ILE A 383 -36.54 -7.15 -18.55
C ILE A 383 -35.13 -7.41 -19.09
N ASP A 384 -34.85 -6.87 -20.27
CA ASP A 384 -33.52 -6.97 -20.86
C ASP A 384 -32.53 -6.07 -20.11
N THR A 385 -31.28 -6.52 -20.05
CA THR A 385 -30.15 -5.70 -19.61
C THR A 385 -29.74 -4.73 -20.70
N LYS A 386 -29.09 -3.64 -20.30
CA LYS A 386 -28.57 -2.60 -21.18
C LYS A 386 -27.63 -3.15 -22.25
N LEU A 387 -26.77 -4.11 -21.90
CA LEU A 387 -25.84 -4.77 -22.82
C LEU A 387 -26.14 -6.27 -22.94
N PRO A 388 -25.98 -6.89 -24.14
CA PRO A 388 -26.27 -8.31 -24.34
C PRO A 388 -25.46 -9.29 -23.48
N HIS A 389 -24.17 -9.01 -23.23
CA HIS A 389 -23.28 -9.88 -22.43
C HIS A 389 -23.61 -9.82 -20.92
N GLN A 390 -24.38 -8.83 -20.47
CA GLN A 390 -24.83 -8.71 -19.08
C GLN A 390 -26.07 -9.55 -18.78
N ARG A 391 -26.68 -10.16 -19.81
CA ARG A 391 -27.87 -10.99 -19.64
C ARG A 391 -27.56 -12.16 -18.70
N PRO A 392 -28.53 -12.59 -17.89
CA PRO A 392 -28.33 -13.69 -16.97
C PRO A 392 -28.01 -14.98 -17.74
N SER A 393 -27.04 -15.74 -17.24
CA SER A 393 -26.57 -16.99 -17.83
C SER A 393 -27.69 -18.03 -17.85
N SER A 394 -28.06 -18.51 -19.04
CA SER A 394 -29.05 -19.57 -19.18
C SER A 394 -28.63 -20.87 -18.49
N ILE A 395 -27.32 -21.16 -18.45
CA ILE A 395 -26.77 -22.33 -17.74
C ILE A 395 -27.04 -22.21 -16.24
N GLU A 396 -26.73 -21.06 -15.63
CA GLU A 396 -26.92 -20.87 -14.19
C GLU A 396 -28.40 -20.76 -13.82
N LEU A 397 -29.22 -20.14 -14.66
CA LEU A 397 -30.68 -20.16 -14.52
C LEU A 397 -31.23 -21.59 -14.55
N GLY A 398 -30.73 -22.43 -15.47
CA GLY A 398 -31.08 -23.84 -15.53
C GLY A 398 -30.68 -24.62 -14.27
N ARG A 399 -29.48 -24.36 -13.74
CA ARG A 399 -29.00 -24.95 -12.48
C ARG A 399 -29.85 -24.51 -11.28
N HIS A 400 -30.17 -23.22 -11.18
CA HIS A 400 -31.07 -22.71 -10.14
C HIS A 400 -32.46 -23.35 -10.25
N ARG A 401 -33.03 -23.41 -11.45
CA ARG A 401 -34.33 -24.03 -11.72
C ARG A 401 -34.38 -25.50 -11.34
N ALA A 402 -33.30 -26.24 -11.57
CA ALA A 402 -33.19 -27.65 -11.19
C ALA A 402 -33.20 -27.87 -9.66
N MET A 403 -32.86 -26.85 -8.88
CA MET A 403 -32.97 -26.90 -7.41
C MET A 403 -34.39 -26.62 -6.90
N CYS A 404 -35.28 -26.09 -7.74
CA CYS A 404 -36.69 -25.89 -7.40
C CYS A 404 -37.43 -27.22 -7.56
N ALA A 405 -37.77 -27.86 -6.44
CA ALA A 405 -38.35 -29.21 -6.40
C ALA A 405 -39.84 -29.29 -6.81
N TRP A 406 -40.28 -28.46 -7.75
CA TRP A 406 -41.68 -28.34 -8.21
C TRP A 406 -41.81 -28.08 -9.70
#